data_AF-A0A0D5XWL7-F1
#
_entry.id   AF-A0A0D5XWL7-F1
#
_cell.length_a   1.000
_cell.length_b   1.000
_cell.length_c   1.000
_cell.angle_alpha   90.00
_cell.angle_beta   90.00
_cell.angle_gamma   90.00
#
_symmetry.space_group_name_H-M   'P 1'
#
loop_
_entity.id
_entity.type
_entity.pdbx_description
1 polymer ?
#
loop_
_entity_poly.entity_id
_entity_poly.type
_entity_poly.pdbx_seq_one_letter_code
_entity_poly.pdbx_strand_id
1 'polypeptide(L)'
;MLFLLKAGDMGNPLAQTILGNMYIYKLKKTKLGVAYLRCAAHQDNAKANYELAEYHEITDRNYPVAMHFYQRAAALGDTKGFLAIENVFSLGKFGYKKDEKLANAYSTISSKLYSDPDLLFPNLAKDYPLPPHPIQGYHADKDINWKPTGRDDDY
;
A
#
# COMPACT_ATOMS: atom_id res chain seq x y z
N MET A 1 4.69 7.06 25.13
CA MET A 1 5.81 6.38 24.45
C MET A 1 6.02 4.96 24.97
N LEU A 2 6.26 4.77 26.27
CA LEU A 2 6.61 3.46 26.85
C LEU A 2 5.57 2.36 26.59
N PHE A 3 4.28 2.64 26.82
CA PHE A 3 3.20 1.68 26.54
C PHE A 3 3.06 1.34 25.05
N LEU A 4 3.29 2.33 24.17
CA LEU A 4 3.20 2.14 22.73
C LEU A 4 4.33 1.24 22.23
N LEU A 5 5.57 1.47 22.70
CA LEU A 5 6.72 0.60 22.44
C LEU A 5 6.44 -0.82 22.90
N LYS A 6 5.99 -0.99 24.16
CA LYS A 6 5.69 -2.32 24.69
C LYS A 6 4.61 -3.05 23.87
N ALA A 7 3.55 -2.35 23.45
CA ALA A 7 2.51 -2.93 22.61
C ALA A 7 3.04 -3.30 21.21
N GLY A 8 3.88 -2.44 20.61
CA GLY A 8 4.50 -2.69 19.31
C GLY A 8 5.46 -3.89 19.34
N ASP A 9 6.28 -3.99 20.39
CA ASP A 9 7.18 -5.12 20.64
C ASP A 9 6.42 -6.43 20.87
N MET A 10 5.20 -6.36 21.39
CA MET A 10 4.29 -7.50 21.55
C MET A 10 3.47 -7.81 20.28
N GLY A 11 3.76 -7.14 19.16
CA GLY A 11 3.13 -7.44 17.89
C GLY A 11 1.87 -6.64 17.57
N ASN A 12 1.40 -5.74 18.44
CA ASN A 12 0.13 -5.05 18.19
C ASN A 12 0.22 -4.17 16.91
N PRO A 13 -0.56 -4.46 15.85
CA PRO A 13 -0.39 -3.80 14.56
C PRO A 13 -0.74 -2.31 14.60
N LEU A 14 -1.67 -1.89 15.45
CA LEU A 14 -1.99 -0.46 15.63
C LEU A 14 -0.82 0.28 16.28
N ALA A 15 -0.22 -0.29 17.32
CA ALA A 15 0.94 0.29 17.97
C ALA A 15 2.15 0.35 17.02
N GLN A 16 2.40 -0.71 16.27
CA GLN A 16 3.43 -0.76 15.24
C GLN A 16 3.19 0.30 14.14
N THR A 17 1.94 0.49 13.71
CA THR A 17 1.59 1.54 12.74
C THR A 17 1.92 2.94 13.27
N ILE A 18 1.52 3.25 14.50
CA ILE A 18 1.78 4.56 15.13
C ILE A 18 3.28 4.77 15.32
N LEU A 19 4.01 3.75 15.81
CA LEU A 19 5.46 3.81 15.97
C LEU A 19 6.16 4.01 14.63
N GLY A 20 5.72 3.30 13.59
CA GLY A 20 6.24 3.42 12.23
C GLY A 20 6.20 4.86 11.74
N ASN A 21 5.02 5.47 11.77
CA ASN A 21 4.82 6.87 11.36
C ASN A 21 5.63 7.85 12.23
N MET A 22 5.69 7.62 13.54
CA MET A 22 6.47 8.47 14.44
C MET A 22 7.96 8.39 14.12
N TYR A 23 8.49 7.19 13.87
CA TYR A 23 9.88 6.99 13.49
C TYR A 23 10.21 7.61 12.14
N ILE A 24 9.35 7.47 11.13
CA ILE A 24 9.55 8.06 9.80
C ILE A 24 9.48 9.59 9.87
N TYR A 25 8.34 10.13 10.31
CA TYR A 25 8.03 11.54 10.07
C TYR A 25 8.51 12.48 11.18
N LYS A 26 8.54 12.03 12.44
CA LYS A 26 8.93 12.87 13.60
C LYS A 26 10.38 12.67 13.99
N LEU A 27 10.82 11.42 14.12
CA LEU A 27 12.17 11.10 14.60
C LEU A 27 13.22 10.93 13.49
N LYS A 28 12.78 10.92 12.21
CA LYS A 28 13.66 10.75 11.04
C LYS A 28 14.51 9.47 11.09
N LYS A 29 14.00 8.42 11.73
CA LYS A 29 14.55 7.07 11.78
C LYS A 29 13.83 6.19 10.77
N THR A 30 13.91 6.56 9.49
CA THR A 30 13.08 6.00 8.41
C THR A 30 13.14 4.49 8.32
N LYS A 31 14.34 3.89 8.26
CA LYS A 31 14.51 2.42 8.17
C LYS A 31 13.78 1.67 9.28
N LEU A 32 13.87 2.17 10.52
CA LEU A 32 13.19 1.57 11.66
C LEU A 32 11.68 1.72 11.55
N GLY A 33 11.20 2.91 11.15
CA GLY A 33 9.78 3.14 11.02
C GLY A 33 9.12 2.32 9.90
N VAL A 34 9.80 2.18 8.75
CA VAL A 34 9.37 1.28 7.67
C VAL A 34 9.32 -0.17 8.15
N ALA A 35 10.30 -0.64 8.93
CA ALA A 35 10.27 -1.99 9.50
C ALA A 35 9.04 -2.21 10.41
N TYR A 36 8.70 -1.22 11.25
CA TYR A 36 7.48 -1.29 12.06
C TYR A 36 6.21 -1.34 11.21
N LEU A 37 6.11 -0.51 10.17
CA LEU A 37 4.96 -0.54 9.27
C LEU A 37 4.88 -1.88 8.52
N ARG A 38 6.00 -2.46 8.07
CA ARG A 38 6.02 -3.79 7.44
C ARG A 38 5.51 -4.87 8.37
N CYS A 39 5.91 -4.86 9.65
CA CYS A 39 5.39 -5.81 10.64
C CYS A 39 3.86 -5.68 10.81
N ALA A 40 3.33 -4.47 10.82
CA ALA A 40 1.88 -4.25 10.91
C ALA A 40 1.16 -4.65 9.61
N ALA A 41 1.73 -4.34 8.46
CA ALA A 41 1.19 -4.67 7.14
C ALA A 41 1.14 -6.19 6.91
N HIS A 42 2.15 -6.93 7.35
CA HIS A 42 2.18 -8.40 7.34
C HIS A 42 1.11 -9.04 8.23
N GLN A 43 0.56 -8.28 9.19
CA GLN A 43 -0.59 -8.68 9.99
C GLN A 43 -1.92 -8.17 9.40
N ASP A 44 -1.94 -7.85 8.11
CA ASP A 44 -3.11 -7.36 7.39
C ASP A 44 -3.72 -6.09 7.98
N ASN A 45 -2.88 -5.23 8.58
CA ASN A 45 -3.34 -3.91 8.98
C ASN A 45 -3.48 -3.00 7.74
N ALA A 46 -4.73 -2.69 7.37
CA ALA A 46 -5.05 -1.86 6.20
C ALA A 46 -4.36 -0.49 6.27
N LYS A 47 -4.36 0.13 7.45
CA LYS A 47 -3.75 1.44 7.67
C LYS A 47 -2.23 1.43 7.50
N ALA A 48 -1.55 0.40 8.00
CA ALA A 48 -0.11 0.22 7.81
C ALA A 48 0.27 0.04 6.35
N ASN A 49 -0.53 -0.73 5.60
CA ASN A 49 -0.36 -0.88 4.15
C ASN A 49 -0.50 0.48 3.45
N TYR A 50 -1.52 1.27 3.79
CA TYR A 50 -1.68 2.62 3.22
C TYR A 50 -0.50 3.55 3.55
N GLU A 51 0.00 3.53 4.80
CA GLU A 51 1.14 4.37 5.20
C GLU A 51 2.47 3.93 4.54
N LEU A 52 2.68 2.63 4.33
CA LEU A 52 3.80 2.14 3.50
C LEU A 52 3.68 2.61 2.05
N ALA A 53 2.46 2.60 1.51
CA ALA A 53 2.21 3.09 0.16
C ALA A 53 2.55 4.58 0.03
N GLU A 54 2.08 5.42 0.96
CA GLU A 54 2.41 6.86 0.99
C GLU A 54 3.91 7.09 1.17
N TYR A 55 4.57 6.29 2.00
CA TYR A 55 6.02 6.35 2.17
C TYR A 55 6.74 6.07 0.84
N HIS A 56 6.38 5.00 0.13
CA HIS A 56 7.00 4.64 -1.14
C HIS A 56 6.63 5.60 -2.29
N GLU A 57 5.45 6.18 -2.26
CA GLU A 57 5.02 7.20 -3.22
C GLU A 57 5.84 8.49 -3.06
N ILE A 58 5.90 9.02 -1.83
CA ILE A 58 6.38 10.39 -1.57
C ILE A 58 7.89 10.40 -1.33
N THR A 59 8.38 9.45 -0.54
CA THR A 59 9.77 9.46 -0.04
C THR A 59 10.69 8.64 -0.93
N ASP A 60 10.39 7.36 -1.15
CA ASP A 60 11.25 6.50 -1.98
C ASP A 60 11.04 6.70 -3.47
N ARG A 61 9.87 7.23 -3.87
CA ARG A 61 9.44 7.35 -5.29
C ARG A 61 9.48 6.02 -6.04
N ASN A 62 9.16 4.93 -5.35
CA ASN A 62 9.02 3.59 -5.92
C ASN A 62 7.52 3.33 -6.16
N TYR A 63 7.03 3.78 -7.32
CA TYR A 63 5.60 3.81 -7.61
C TYR A 63 4.97 2.43 -7.76
N PRO A 64 5.62 1.41 -8.36
CA PRO A 64 5.11 0.05 -8.33
C PRO A 64 4.94 -0.52 -6.93
N VAL A 65 5.90 -0.28 -6.03
CA VAL A 65 5.81 -0.72 -4.62
C VAL A 65 4.68 0.03 -3.90
N ALA A 66 4.56 1.34 -4.11
CA ALA A 66 3.44 2.11 -3.57
C ALA A 66 2.07 1.56 -4.03
N MET A 67 1.94 1.27 -5.32
CA MET A 67 0.71 0.73 -5.89
C MET A 67 0.37 -0.66 -5.34
N HIS A 68 1.37 -1.52 -5.10
CA HIS A 68 1.18 -2.80 -4.44
C HIS A 68 0.56 -2.62 -3.03
N PHE A 69 1.15 -1.76 -2.21
CA PHE A 69 0.65 -1.52 -0.86
C PHE A 69 -0.70 -0.81 -0.84
N TYR A 70 -0.99 0.11 -1.77
CA TYR A 70 -2.33 0.69 -1.93
C TYR A 70 -3.36 -0.37 -2.28
N GLN A 71 -3.02 -1.31 -3.16
CA GLN A 71 -3.92 -2.41 -3.54
C GLN A 71 -4.16 -3.35 -2.36
N ARG A 72 -3.15 -3.62 -1.54
CA ARG A 72 -3.32 -4.41 -0.31
C ARG A 72 -4.19 -3.68 0.71
N ALA A 73 -3.99 -2.38 0.90
CA ALA A 73 -4.85 -1.56 1.77
C ALA A 73 -6.31 -1.57 1.31
N ALA A 74 -6.55 -1.41 0.01
CA ALA A 74 -7.87 -1.51 -0.61
C ALA A 74 -8.51 -2.89 -0.40
N ALA A 75 -7.75 -3.96 -0.59
CA ALA A 75 -8.21 -5.33 -0.34
C ALA A 75 -8.65 -5.56 1.11
N LEU A 76 -8.08 -4.80 2.04
CA LEU A 76 -8.36 -4.84 3.48
C LEU A 76 -9.39 -3.79 3.92
N GLY A 77 -10.11 -3.16 2.99
CA GLY A 77 -11.19 -2.23 3.29
C GLY A 77 -10.77 -0.78 3.52
N ASP A 78 -9.53 -0.39 3.20
CA ASP A 78 -9.13 1.03 3.25
C ASP A 78 -9.58 1.75 1.96
N THR A 79 -10.59 2.61 2.09
CA THR A 79 -11.13 3.43 0.99
C THR A 79 -10.09 4.34 0.36
N LYS A 80 -9.05 4.76 1.11
CA LYS A 80 -7.97 5.58 0.56
C LYS A 80 -7.09 4.80 -0.41
N GLY A 81 -6.92 3.50 -0.20
CA GLY A 81 -6.23 2.63 -1.15
C GLY A 81 -6.94 2.58 -2.50
N PHE A 82 -8.27 2.45 -2.51
CA PHE A 82 -9.08 2.52 -3.72
C PHE A 82 -8.93 3.87 -4.43
N LEU A 83 -9.08 4.97 -3.69
CA LEU A 83 -8.99 6.32 -4.24
C LEU A 83 -7.60 6.63 -4.83
N ALA A 84 -6.53 6.12 -4.20
CA ALA A 84 -5.18 6.27 -4.74
C ALA A 84 -5.05 5.60 -6.11
N ILE A 85 -5.52 4.35 -6.24
CA ILE A 85 -5.47 3.58 -7.49
C ILE A 85 -6.34 4.20 -8.57
N GLU A 86 -7.58 4.58 -8.23
CA GLU A 86 -8.50 5.27 -9.14
C GLU A 86 -7.87 6.55 -9.71
N ASN A 87 -7.26 7.37 -8.85
CA ASN A 87 -6.56 8.59 -9.27
C ASN A 87 -5.37 8.29 -10.18
N VAL A 88 -4.61 7.22 -9.92
CA VAL A 88 -3.48 6.85 -10.78
C VAL A 88 -3.95 6.53 -12.18
N PHE A 89 -4.98 5.71 -12.34
CA PHE A 89 -5.42 5.26 -13.66
C PHE A 89 -6.40 6.21 -14.37
N SER A 90 -7.14 7.06 -13.66
CA SER A 90 -7.99 8.10 -14.28
C SER A 90 -7.17 9.31 -14.74
N LEU A 91 -6.18 9.72 -13.94
CA LEU A 91 -5.41 10.94 -14.20
C LEU A 91 -4.04 10.66 -14.85
N GLY A 92 -3.56 9.41 -14.83
CA GLY A 92 -2.22 9.05 -15.30
C GLY A 92 -1.12 9.53 -14.35
N LYS A 93 -1.37 9.46 -13.03
CA LYS A 93 -0.39 9.93 -12.03
C LYS A 93 0.86 9.06 -12.02
N PHE A 94 1.96 9.66 -11.57
CA PHE A 94 3.27 9.02 -11.39
C PHE A 94 3.90 8.44 -12.66
N GLY A 95 3.34 8.70 -13.86
CA GLY A 95 3.83 8.17 -15.13
C GLY A 95 3.12 6.90 -15.60
N TYR A 96 2.11 6.42 -14.88
CA TYR A 96 1.24 5.35 -15.38
C TYR A 96 0.40 5.83 -16.56
N LYS A 97 0.16 4.93 -17.51
CA LYS A 97 -0.82 5.17 -18.57
C LYS A 97 -2.22 5.17 -17.96
N LYS A 98 -3.08 6.06 -18.48
CA LYS A 98 -4.49 6.05 -18.10
C LYS A 98 -5.14 4.72 -18.49
N ASP A 99 -5.98 4.22 -17.60
CA ASP A 99 -6.81 3.03 -17.79
C ASP A 99 -8.17 3.27 -17.12
N GLU A 100 -9.11 3.81 -17.89
CA GLU A 100 -10.45 4.13 -17.39
C GLU A 100 -11.22 2.89 -16.95
N LYS A 101 -10.97 1.73 -17.59
CA LYS A 101 -11.64 0.48 -17.21
C LYS A 101 -11.20 0.03 -15.84
N LEU A 102 -9.89 0.06 -15.58
CA LEU A 102 -9.33 -0.27 -14.28
C LEU A 102 -9.78 0.74 -13.23
N ALA A 103 -9.68 2.05 -13.51
CA ALA A 103 -10.14 3.09 -12.59
C ALA A 103 -11.62 2.91 -12.19
N ASN A 104 -12.50 2.69 -13.17
CA ASN A 104 -13.94 2.47 -12.94
C ASN A 104 -14.21 1.19 -12.14
N ALA A 105 -13.41 0.13 -12.35
CA ALA A 105 -13.52 -1.09 -11.55
C ALA A 105 -13.23 -0.81 -10.06
N TYR A 106 -12.11 -0.14 -9.75
CA TYR A 106 -11.78 0.24 -8.37
C TYR A 106 -12.82 1.20 -7.78
N SER A 107 -13.32 2.17 -8.55
CA SER A 107 -14.38 3.10 -8.13
C SER A 107 -15.68 2.35 -7.77
N THR A 108 -16.06 1.36 -8.58
CA THR A 108 -17.24 0.51 -8.34
C THR A 108 -17.09 -0.35 -7.08
N ILE A 109 -15.91 -0.93 -6.85
CA ILE A 109 -15.63 -1.74 -5.66
C ILE A 109 -15.64 -0.86 -4.40
N SER A 110 -15.00 0.31 -4.46
CA SER A 110 -15.01 1.32 -3.40
C SER A 110 -16.45 1.75 -3.05
N SER A 111 -17.32 1.93 -4.05
CA SER A 111 -18.73 2.28 -3.83
C SER A 111 -19.49 1.20 -3.06
N LYS A 112 -19.16 -0.09 -3.27
CA LYS A 112 -19.74 -1.20 -2.49
C LYS A 112 -19.28 -1.13 -1.04
N LEU A 113 -18.00 -0.90 -0.80
CA LEU A 113 -17.41 -0.73 0.53
C LEU A 113 -18.01 0.48 1.27
N TYR A 114 -18.33 1.58 0.58
CA TYR A 114 -19.03 2.72 1.20
C TYR A 114 -20.42 2.33 1.74
N SER A 115 -21.09 1.41 1.07
CA SER A 115 -22.42 0.92 1.47
C SER A 115 -22.35 -0.14 2.56
N ASP A 116 -21.25 -0.90 2.62
CA ASP A 116 -20.97 -1.94 3.61
C ASP A 116 -19.48 -1.88 4.03
N PRO A 117 -19.17 -1.11 5.09
CA PRO A 117 -17.79 -0.84 5.52
C PRO A 117 -16.98 -2.05 5.99
N ASP A 118 -17.64 -3.16 6.28
CA ASP A 118 -16.99 -4.39 6.77
C ASP A 118 -16.54 -5.31 5.61
N LEU A 119 -16.80 -4.93 4.35
CA LEU A 119 -16.38 -5.70 3.19
C LEU A 119 -14.85 -5.75 3.04
N LEU A 120 -14.36 -6.96 2.76
CA LEU A 120 -12.98 -7.23 2.38
C LEU A 120 -12.92 -7.84 0.98
N PHE A 121 -11.79 -7.66 0.29
CA PHE A 121 -11.59 -8.11 -1.09
C PHE A 121 -10.31 -8.95 -1.21
N PRO A 122 -10.25 -10.14 -0.59
CA PRO A 122 -9.02 -10.96 -0.53
C PRO A 122 -8.46 -11.36 -1.89
N ASN A 123 -9.29 -11.41 -2.95
CA ASN A 123 -8.88 -11.73 -4.31
C ASN A 123 -8.63 -10.50 -5.20
N LEU A 124 -8.70 -9.27 -4.66
CA LEU A 124 -8.62 -8.03 -5.44
C LEU A 124 -7.39 -7.98 -6.37
N ALA A 125 -6.21 -8.37 -5.86
CA ALA A 125 -4.97 -8.35 -6.63
C ALA A 125 -4.94 -9.39 -7.77
N LYS A 126 -5.67 -10.50 -7.62
CA LYS A 126 -5.80 -11.53 -8.64
C LYS A 126 -6.82 -11.14 -9.69
N ASP A 127 -7.95 -10.57 -9.27
CA ASP A 127 -9.06 -10.20 -10.15
C ASP A 127 -8.72 -8.93 -10.96
N TYR A 128 -7.97 -8.00 -10.36
CA TYR A 128 -7.58 -6.72 -10.94
C TYR A 128 -6.06 -6.48 -10.79
N PRO A 129 -5.22 -7.26 -11.49
CA PRO A 129 -3.77 -7.14 -11.38
C PRO A 129 -3.30 -5.77 -11.87
N LEU A 130 -2.35 -5.19 -11.15
CA LEU A 130 -1.77 -3.92 -11.54
C LEU A 130 -0.82 -4.09 -12.75
N PRO A 131 -0.89 -3.21 -13.76
CA PRO A 131 0.07 -3.20 -14.84
C PRO A 131 1.46 -2.73 -14.33
N PRO A 132 2.55 -3.09 -15.02
CA PRO A 132 3.86 -2.55 -14.70
C PRO A 132 3.92 -1.05 -14.97
N HIS A 133 4.69 -0.32 -14.17
CA HIS A 133 5.00 1.07 -14.46
C HIS A 133 5.86 1.17 -15.73
N PRO A 134 5.61 2.12 -16.66
CA PRO A 134 6.33 2.19 -17.93
C PRO A 134 7.85 2.34 -17.83
N ILE A 135 8.37 2.88 -16.71
CA ILE A 135 9.79 3.13 -16.49
C ILE A 135 10.37 2.27 -15.36
N GLN A 136 9.54 1.93 -14.35
CA GLN A 136 9.99 1.26 -13.11
C GLN A 136 9.60 -0.22 -13.08
N GLY A 137 8.94 -0.73 -14.12
CA GLY A 137 8.45 -2.12 -14.15
C GLY A 137 7.55 -2.41 -12.94
N TYR A 138 7.83 -3.50 -12.25
CA TYR A 138 7.13 -3.87 -11.01
C TYR A 138 7.85 -3.44 -9.73
N HIS A 139 9.05 -2.86 -9.82
CA HIS A 139 9.82 -2.38 -8.67
C HIS A 139 10.97 -1.48 -9.15
N ALA A 140 11.07 -0.24 -8.64
CA ALA A 140 12.02 0.75 -9.16
C ALA A 140 13.50 0.33 -9.02
N ASP A 141 13.85 -0.43 -7.98
CA ASP A 141 15.23 -0.90 -7.75
C ASP A 141 15.58 -2.24 -8.44
N LYS A 142 14.66 -2.83 -9.22
CA LYS A 142 14.86 -4.11 -9.90
C LYS A 142 14.93 -3.91 -11.41
N ASP A 143 15.38 -4.94 -12.13
CA ASP A 143 15.32 -4.95 -13.59
C ASP A 143 13.88 -4.69 -14.08
N ILE A 144 13.71 -3.92 -15.15
CA ILE A 144 12.39 -3.54 -15.66
C ILE A 144 11.53 -4.76 -16.05
N ASN A 145 12.16 -5.88 -16.40
CA ASN A 145 11.48 -7.13 -16.75
C ASN A 145 11.28 -8.06 -15.55
N TRP A 146 11.80 -7.70 -14.37
CA TRP A 146 11.56 -8.46 -13.14
C TRP A 146 10.06 -8.46 -12.82
N LYS A 147 9.57 -9.62 -12.37
CA LYS A 147 8.18 -9.81 -11.98
C LYS A 147 8.11 -10.34 -10.54
N PRO A 148 7.12 -9.92 -9.75
CA PRO A 148 6.88 -10.48 -8.44
C PRO A 148 6.54 -11.96 -8.55
N THR A 149 7.02 -12.73 -7.60
CA THR A 149 6.73 -14.15 -7.41
C THR A 149 5.50 -14.40 -6.54
N GLY A 150 5.02 -13.36 -5.84
CA GLY A 150 3.94 -13.42 -4.87
C GLY A 150 4.42 -13.70 -3.44
N ARG A 151 5.73 -13.56 -3.18
CA ARG A 151 6.31 -13.70 -1.84
C ARG A 151 6.27 -12.36 -1.10
N ASP A 152 6.20 -12.41 0.23
CA ASP A 152 6.11 -11.20 1.07
C ASP A 152 7.37 -10.30 1.01
N ASP A 153 8.50 -10.83 0.50
CA ASP A 153 9.76 -10.12 0.31
C ASP A 153 9.93 -9.52 -1.10
N ASP A 154 8.92 -9.66 -1.97
CA ASP A 154 8.96 -9.10 -3.33
C ASP A 154 8.88 -7.56 -3.34
N TYR A 155 8.29 -6.97 -2.28
CA TYR A 155 8.02 -5.55 -2.09
C TYR A 155 8.52 -5.02 -0.73
#